data_AF-A0A9D2U0P4-F1
#
_entry.id   AF-A0A9D2U0P4-F1
#
_cell.length_a   1.000
_cell.length_b   1.000
_cell.length_c   1.000
_cell.angle_alpha   90.00
_cell.angle_beta   90.00
_cell.angle_gamma   90.00
#
_symmetry.space_group_name_H-M   'P 1'
#
loop_
_entity.id
_entity.type
_entity.pdbx_description
1 polymer ?
#
loop_
_entity_poly.entity_id
_entity_poly.type
_entity_poly.pdbx_seq_one_letter_code
_entity_poly.pdbx_strand_id
1 'polypeptide(L)'
;MRILFIGNSHTYFNDMPALVAKMAQEEGEKCEVTMIAHGGWFLEQHAKEEEVRFNIRYGNYDYVVLQEHAHPFGPEEKMFAAAETIGRWIREAGSTPVAYMTWTEKGKEGEQPRMTAAYEEMARRLSALLAPVGTEWWKYQHAHPEAEMYAPDGAHASPLGSQLAAEVIWKTIRANS
;
A
#
# COMPACT_ATOMS: atom_id res chain seq x y z
N MET A 1 7.81 -0.14 16.67
CA MET A 1 7.03 0.45 15.58
C MET A 1 5.77 -0.38 15.33
N ARG A 2 4.62 0.26 15.11
CA ARG A 2 3.33 -0.36 14.80
C ARG A 2 2.79 0.20 13.49
N ILE A 3 2.47 -0.68 12.55
CA ILE A 3 2.00 -0.30 11.21
C ILE A 3 0.61 -0.90 10.97
N LEU A 4 -0.33 -0.05 10.57
CA LEU A 4 -1.65 -0.49 10.10
C LEU A 4 -1.68 -0.46 8.58
N PHE A 5 -2.08 -1.57 7.96
CA PHE A 5 -2.33 -1.66 6.52
C PHE A 5 -3.84 -1.65 6.25
N ILE A 6 -4.29 -0.74 5.39
CA ILE A 6 -5.68 -0.64 4.95
C ILE A 6 -5.71 -0.86 3.43
N GLY A 7 -6.45 -1.86 2.99
CA GLY A 7 -6.48 -2.19 1.56
C GLY A 7 -7.34 -3.40 1.20
N ASN A 8 -6.87 -4.18 0.26
CA ASN A 8 -7.58 -5.35 -0.28
C ASN A 8 -6.59 -6.50 -0.56
N SER A 9 -6.88 -7.32 -1.57
CA SER A 9 -6.07 -8.47 -1.95
C SER A 9 -4.62 -8.12 -2.31
N HIS A 10 -4.35 -6.91 -2.80
CA HIS A 10 -2.98 -6.45 -3.07
C HIS A 10 -2.19 -6.13 -1.79
N THR A 11 -2.89 -6.10 -0.65
CA THR A 11 -2.31 -6.02 0.68
C THR A 11 -2.18 -7.41 1.31
N TYR A 12 -3.23 -8.22 1.39
CA TYR A 12 -3.15 -9.49 2.15
C TYR A 12 -2.52 -10.68 1.40
N PHE A 13 -2.35 -10.62 0.07
CA PHE A 13 -1.73 -11.73 -0.67
C PHE A 13 -0.29 -11.98 -0.22
N ASN A 14 0.02 -13.27 -0.05
CA ASN A 14 1.31 -13.76 0.47
C ASN A 14 1.71 -13.16 1.83
N ASP A 15 0.74 -12.65 2.60
CA ASP A 15 0.95 -12.00 3.89
C ASP A 15 2.01 -10.87 3.83
N MET A 16 1.88 -10.00 2.81
CA MET A 16 2.84 -8.92 2.55
C MET A 16 3.11 -8.03 3.78
N PRO A 17 2.12 -7.63 4.62
CA PRO A 17 2.39 -6.92 5.87
C PRO A 17 3.35 -7.68 6.80
N ALA A 18 3.24 -9.01 6.94
CA ALA A 18 4.17 -9.80 7.75
C ALA A 18 5.58 -9.81 7.16
N LEU A 19 5.73 -9.76 5.82
CA LEU A 19 7.04 -9.60 5.18
C LEU A 19 7.68 -8.26 5.54
N VAL A 20 6.91 -7.16 5.58
CA VAL A 20 7.41 -5.85 6.05
C VAL A 20 7.89 -5.95 7.51
N ALA A 21 7.10 -6.60 8.38
CA ALA A 21 7.48 -6.80 9.77
C ALA A 21 8.79 -7.60 9.91
N LYS A 22 8.94 -8.66 9.10
CA LYS A 22 10.14 -9.50 9.07
C LYS A 22 11.37 -8.71 8.65
N MET A 23 11.28 -7.89 7.61
CA MET A 23 12.39 -7.06 7.13
C MET A 23 12.83 -6.04 8.19
N ALA A 24 11.88 -5.40 8.86
CA ALA A 24 12.20 -4.50 9.97
C ALA A 24 12.92 -5.25 11.12
N GLN A 25 12.45 -6.44 11.49
CA GLN A 25 13.07 -7.26 12.54
C GLN A 25 14.50 -7.72 12.17
N GLU A 26 14.74 -8.06 10.90
CA GLU A 26 16.07 -8.41 10.38
C GLU A 26 17.06 -7.23 10.50
N GLU A 27 16.56 -6.00 10.47
CA GLU A 27 17.34 -4.77 10.68
C GLU A 27 17.38 -4.31 12.15
N GLY A 28 16.86 -5.13 13.08
CA GLY A 28 16.88 -4.87 14.53
C GLY A 28 15.72 -4.03 15.05
N GLU A 29 14.74 -3.70 14.21
CA GLU A 29 13.55 -2.93 14.59
C GLU A 29 12.40 -3.82 15.02
N LYS A 30 11.86 -3.58 16.22
CA LYS A 30 10.62 -4.26 16.64
C LYS A 30 9.45 -3.69 15.85
N CYS A 31 8.87 -4.50 14.96
CA CYS A 31 7.74 -4.13 14.14
C CYS A 31 6.54 -5.05 14.39
N GLU A 32 5.41 -4.44 14.72
CA GLU A 32 4.09 -5.08 14.75
C GLU A 32 3.25 -4.57 13.59
N VAL A 33 2.56 -5.48 12.90
CA VAL A 33 1.68 -5.13 11.79
C VAL A 33 0.25 -5.56 12.09
N THR A 34 -0.69 -4.74 11.66
CA THR A 34 -2.11 -5.06 11.63
C THR A 34 -2.60 -4.80 10.22
N MET A 35 -3.57 -5.57 9.73
CA MET A 35 -4.22 -5.29 8.45
C MET A 35 -5.74 -5.25 8.62
N ILE A 36 -6.37 -4.28 7.97
CA ILE A 36 -7.81 -4.24 7.70
C ILE A 36 -7.94 -4.28 6.18
N ALA A 37 -8.10 -5.49 5.63
CA ALA A 37 -8.08 -5.70 4.20
C ALA A 37 -9.25 -6.60 3.76
N HIS A 38 -10.01 -6.12 2.79
CA HIS A 38 -11.17 -6.81 2.26
C HIS A 38 -11.04 -6.96 0.75
N GLY A 39 -11.21 -8.19 0.24
CA GLY A 39 -11.06 -8.47 -1.20
C GLY A 39 -11.99 -7.59 -2.05
N GLY A 40 -11.44 -6.95 -3.08
CA GLY A 40 -12.20 -6.09 -4.02
C GLY A 40 -12.65 -4.73 -3.45
N TRP A 41 -12.18 -4.33 -2.27
CA TRP A 41 -12.57 -3.04 -1.70
C TRP A 41 -11.71 -1.88 -2.20
N PHE A 42 -12.37 -0.76 -2.44
CA PHE A 42 -11.79 0.55 -2.65
C PHE A 42 -11.61 1.27 -1.30
N LEU A 43 -10.80 2.32 -1.26
CA LEU A 43 -10.68 3.14 -0.05
C LEU A 43 -12.03 3.78 0.35
N GLU A 44 -12.95 4.01 -0.60
CA GLU A 44 -14.26 4.58 -0.29
C GLU A 44 -15.14 3.68 0.59
N GLN A 45 -14.93 2.36 0.56
CA GLN A 45 -15.59 1.45 1.51
C GLN A 45 -14.93 1.58 2.89
N HIS A 46 -13.61 1.51 2.96
CA HIS A 46 -12.86 1.67 4.22
C HIS A 46 -13.16 3.00 4.93
N ALA A 47 -13.34 4.09 4.18
CA ALA A 47 -13.68 5.40 4.71
C ALA A 47 -15.07 5.48 5.36
N LYS A 48 -15.91 4.45 5.20
CA LYS A 48 -17.24 4.33 5.82
C LYS A 48 -17.25 3.38 7.02
N GLU A 49 -16.20 2.58 7.20
CA GLU A 49 -16.14 1.58 8.26
C GLU A 49 -15.72 2.19 9.60
N GLU A 50 -16.55 1.97 10.63
CA GLU A 50 -16.25 2.41 11.98
C GLU A 50 -15.00 1.72 12.55
N GLU A 51 -14.79 0.45 12.19
CA GLU A 51 -13.61 -0.32 12.59
C GLU A 51 -12.31 0.31 12.11
N VAL A 52 -12.26 0.78 10.85
CA VAL A 52 -11.10 1.47 10.29
C VAL A 52 -10.80 2.74 11.09
N ARG A 53 -11.83 3.56 11.32
CA ARG A 53 -11.69 4.79 12.10
C ARG A 53 -11.25 4.52 13.54
N PHE A 54 -11.82 3.50 14.19
CA PHE A 54 -11.50 3.14 15.56
C PHE A 54 -10.05 2.66 15.69
N ASN A 55 -9.61 1.74 14.82
CA ASN A 55 -8.25 1.24 14.81
C ASN A 55 -7.24 2.37 14.59
N ILE A 56 -7.48 3.26 13.62
CA ILE A 56 -6.58 4.40 13.39
C ILE A 56 -6.45 5.28 14.65
N ARG A 57 -7.58 5.65 15.28
CA ARG A 57 -7.56 6.60 16.40
C ARG A 57 -7.05 6.06 17.71
N TYR A 58 -7.22 4.77 17.97
CA TYR A 58 -6.93 4.17 19.27
C TYR A 58 -5.88 3.07 19.22
N GLY A 59 -5.46 2.68 18.01
CA GLY A 59 -4.46 1.64 17.79
C GLY A 59 -3.03 2.09 18.06
N ASN A 60 -2.76 3.40 18.23
CA ASN A 60 -1.42 3.96 18.46
C ASN A 60 -0.41 3.48 17.40
N TYR A 61 -0.78 3.60 16.13
CA TYR A 61 0.08 3.25 15.00
C TYR A 61 1.07 4.38 14.72
N ASP A 62 2.32 4.03 14.40
CA ASP A 62 3.31 4.99 13.91
C ASP A 62 3.03 5.32 12.44
N TYR A 63 2.66 4.30 11.66
CA TYR A 63 2.38 4.41 10.23
C TYR A 63 1.05 3.78 9.86
N VAL A 64 0.32 4.42 8.94
CA VAL A 64 -0.91 3.85 8.34
C VAL A 64 -0.75 3.83 6.82
N VAL A 65 -0.67 2.62 6.27
CA VAL A 65 -0.49 2.32 4.86
C VAL A 65 -1.85 2.24 4.18
N LEU A 66 -2.05 3.04 3.13
CA LEU A 66 -3.29 3.14 2.36
C LEU A 66 -3.08 2.59 0.96
N GLN A 67 -3.90 1.61 0.59
CA GLN A 67 -3.90 0.99 -0.73
C GLN A 67 -5.29 1.08 -1.37
N GLU A 68 -5.36 1.74 -2.53
CA GLU A 68 -6.55 1.82 -3.38
C GLU A 68 -6.68 0.58 -4.26
N HIS A 69 -7.92 0.25 -4.64
CA HIS A 69 -8.22 -0.78 -5.61
C HIS A 69 -7.46 -0.60 -6.93
N ALA A 70 -6.78 -1.64 -7.37
CA ALA A 70 -5.90 -1.57 -8.55
C ALA A 70 -6.65 -1.88 -9.85
N HIS A 71 -7.51 -2.90 -9.89
CA HIS A 71 -8.08 -3.44 -11.15
C HIS A 71 -9.57 -3.76 -11.02
N PRO A 72 -10.49 -2.81 -11.31
CA PRO A 72 -10.26 -1.53 -11.97
C PRO A 72 -9.67 -0.43 -11.05
N PHE A 73 -8.92 0.50 -11.64
CA PHE A 73 -8.37 1.67 -10.94
C PHE A 73 -9.27 2.91 -11.10
N GLY A 74 -9.48 3.63 -9.99
CA GLY A 74 -10.28 4.84 -9.93
C GLY A 74 -11.80 4.59 -9.82
N PRO A 75 -12.65 5.63 -9.95
CA PRO A 75 -12.32 7.02 -10.23
C PRO A 75 -11.44 7.70 -9.16
N GLU A 76 -10.47 8.49 -9.60
CA GLU A 76 -9.48 9.17 -8.76
C GLU A 76 -10.13 10.11 -7.74
N GLU A 77 -11.24 10.76 -8.11
CA GLU A 77 -12.00 11.64 -7.21
C GLU A 77 -12.51 10.90 -5.97
N LYS A 78 -12.95 9.64 -6.14
CA LYS A 78 -13.39 8.79 -5.02
C LYS A 78 -12.22 8.35 -4.16
N MET A 79 -11.12 7.95 -4.79
CA MET A 79 -9.86 7.64 -4.09
C MET A 79 -9.41 8.82 -3.23
N PHE A 80 -9.39 10.03 -3.79
CA PHE A 80 -8.95 11.23 -3.08
C PHE A 80 -9.90 11.60 -1.93
N ALA A 81 -11.22 11.58 -2.15
CA ALA A 81 -12.18 11.89 -1.10
C ALA A 81 -12.10 10.90 0.08
N ALA A 82 -11.90 9.61 -0.23
CA ALA A 82 -11.70 8.57 0.77
C ALA A 82 -10.36 8.74 1.51
N ALA A 83 -9.27 8.92 0.78
CA ALA A 83 -7.93 9.13 1.33
C ALA A 83 -7.87 10.38 2.21
N GLU A 84 -8.49 11.49 1.82
CA GLU A 84 -8.57 12.70 2.65
C GLU A 84 -9.38 12.46 3.93
N THR A 85 -10.43 11.63 3.87
CA THR A 85 -11.22 11.26 5.05
C THR A 85 -10.42 10.42 6.03
N ILE A 86 -9.77 9.36 5.55
CA ILE A 86 -8.93 8.48 6.36
C ILE A 86 -7.69 9.26 6.86
N GLY A 87 -7.08 10.08 5.99
CA GLY A 87 -5.93 10.93 6.31
C GLY A 87 -6.19 11.93 7.43
N ARG A 88 -7.42 12.46 7.57
CA ARG A 88 -7.80 13.25 8.75
C ARG A 88 -7.70 12.44 10.04
N TRP A 89 -8.19 11.21 10.05
CA TRP A 89 -8.11 10.34 11.23
C TRP A 89 -6.66 9.99 11.57
N ILE A 90 -5.84 9.69 10.57
CA ILE A 90 -4.41 9.39 10.71
C ILE A 90 -3.69 10.57 11.38
N ARG A 91 -3.89 11.79 10.86
CA ARG A 91 -3.25 12.99 11.40
C ARG A 91 -3.70 13.31 12.82
N GLU A 92 -4.98 13.17 13.11
CA GLU A 92 -5.51 13.39 14.47
C GLU A 92 -4.99 12.36 15.48
N ALA A 93 -4.68 11.15 15.03
CA ALA A 93 -4.04 10.12 15.86
C ALA A 93 -2.52 10.33 16.03
N GLY A 94 -1.92 11.29 15.30
CA GLY A 94 -0.49 11.53 15.30
C GLY A 94 0.33 10.53 14.47
N SER A 95 -0.33 9.72 13.64
CA SER A 95 0.33 8.74 12.76
C SER A 95 0.80 9.36 11.45
N THR A 96 1.74 8.70 10.77
CA THR A 96 2.21 9.09 9.43
C THR A 96 1.49 8.29 8.34
N PRO A 97 0.80 8.92 7.38
CA PRO A 97 0.19 8.21 6.26
C PRO A 97 1.27 7.73 5.27
N VAL A 98 1.06 6.54 4.70
CA VAL A 98 1.90 5.97 3.63
C VAL A 98 1.01 5.56 2.46
N ALA A 99 1.26 6.11 1.29
CA ALA A 99 0.59 5.78 0.04
C ALA A 99 1.26 4.56 -0.61
N TYR A 100 0.63 3.39 -0.55
CA TYR A 100 1.13 2.17 -1.21
C TYR A 100 0.64 2.12 -2.65
N MET A 101 1.47 2.65 -3.56
CA MET A 101 1.21 2.68 -5.00
C MET A 101 1.44 1.32 -5.63
N THR A 102 0.36 0.61 -5.95
CA THR A 102 0.38 -0.73 -6.56
C THR A 102 0.84 -0.73 -8.02
N TRP A 103 0.84 -1.91 -8.64
CA TRP A 103 1.18 -2.15 -10.05
C TRP A 103 -0.07 -2.29 -10.93
N THR A 104 0.14 -2.40 -12.25
CA THR A 104 -0.91 -2.73 -13.24
C THR A 104 -0.96 -4.22 -13.57
N GLU A 105 -2.08 -4.70 -14.13
CA GLU A 105 -2.18 -6.10 -14.59
C GLU A 105 -1.06 -6.42 -15.59
N LYS A 106 -0.67 -7.70 -15.65
CA LYS A 106 0.37 -8.20 -16.54
C LYS A 106 0.09 -7.81 -17.99
N GLY A 107 1.08 -7.17 -18.61
CA GLY A 107 0.98 -6.65 -19.99
C GLY A 107 0.30 -5.28 -20.13
N LYS A 108 -0.11 -4.64 -19.02
CA LYS A 108 -0.74 -3.30 -19.02
C LYS A 108 0.17 -2.23 -18.41
N GLU A 109 1.48 -2.30 -18.66
CA GLU A 109 2.44 -1.29 -18.18
C GLU A 109 2.05 0.14 -18.59
N GLY A 110 1.48 0.31 -19.79
CA GLY A 110 1.03 1.62 -20.29
C GLY A 110 -0.02 2.32 -19.42
N GLU A 111 -0.67 1.60 -18.50
CA GLU A 111 -1.62 2.17 -17.53
C GLU A 111 -0.95 2.64 -16.23
N GLN A 112 0.30 2.22 -15.97
CA GLN A 112 1.02 2.54 -14.73
C GLN A 112 1.20 4.06 -14.54
N PRO A 113 1.51 4.88 -15.57
CA PRO A 113 1.66 6.32 -15.39
C PRO A 113 0.43 7.01 -14.80
N ARG A 114 -0.79 6.55 -15.15
CA ARG A 114 -2.05 7.07 -14.58
C ARG A 114 -2.15 6.75 -13.09
N MET A 115 -1.87 5.50 -12.72
CA MET A 115 -1.87 5.07 -11.32
C MET A 115 -0.81 5.82 -10.51
N THR A 116 0.40 5.96 -11.06
CA THR A 116 1.49 6.72 -10.43
C THR A 116 1.10 8.17 -10.16
N ALA A 117 0.57 8.87 -11.15
CA ALA A 117 0.13 10.26 -10.98
C ALA A 117 -0.96 10.41 -9.91
N ALA A 118 -1.90 9.47 -9.83
CA ALA A 118 -2.95 9.48 -8.82
C ALA A 118 -2.39 9.25 -7.41
N TYR A 119 -1.45 8.30 -7.23
CA TYR A 119 -0.82 8.08 -5.93
C TYR A 119 0.12 9.22 -5.50
N GLU A 120 0.83 9.85 -6.44
CA GLU A 120 1.62 11.05 -6.18
C GLU A 120 0.72 12.20 -5.68
N GLU A 121 -0.42 12.42 -6.32
CA GLU A 121 -1.40 13.42 -5.91
C GLU A 121 -2.03 13.09 -4.55
N MET A 122 -2.38 11.82 -4.30
CA MET A 122 -2.85 11.38 -2.99
C MET A 122 -1.79 11.63 -1.91
N ALA A 123 -0.53 11.29 -2.17
CA ALA A 123 0.56 11.51 -1.22
C ALA A 123 0.75 13.00 -0.92
N ARG A 124 0.70 13.86 -1.95
CA ARG A 124 0.75 15.31 -1.80
C ARG A 124 -0.39 15.85 -0.93
N ARG A 125 -1.63 15.41 -1.18
CA ARG A 125 -2.82 15.85 -0.42
C ARG A 125 -2.76 15.47 1.06
N LEU A 126 -2.22 14.30 1.35
CA LEU A 126 -2.15 13.76 2.71
C LEU A 126 -0.86 14.16 3.44
N SER A 127 0.13 14.76 2.74
CA SER A 127 1.52 14.82 3.23
C SER A 127 2.05 13.44 3.62
N ALA A 128 1.70 12.43 2.82
CA ALA A 128 2.05 11.03 3.05
C ALA A 128 3.41 10.69 2.44
N LEU A 129 4.06 9.67 3.00
CA LEU A 129 5.16 8.99 2.32
C LEU A 129 4.61 8.23 1.11
N LEU A 130 5.29 8.27 -0.03
CA LEU A 130 4.95 7.46 -1.20
C LEU A 130 5.81 6.20 -1.22
N ALA A 131 5.18 5.02 -1.22
CA ALA A 131 5.82 3.74 -1.49
C ALA A 131 5.55 3.37 -2.95
N PRO A 132 6.49 3.63 -3.88
CA PRO A 132 6.25 3.57 -5.33
C PRO A 132 6.37 2.13 -5.88
N VAL A 133 5.65 1.18 -5.29
CA VAL A 133 5.80 -0.25 -5.62
C VAL A 133 5.58 -0.53 -7.10
N GLY A 134 4.54 0.02 -7.73
CA GLY A 134 4.31 -0.18 -9.17
C GLY A 134 5.45 0.28 -10.08
N THR A 135 6.13 1.36 -9.72
CA THR A 135 7.30 1.85 -10.50
C THR A 135 8.47 0.89 -10.34
N GLU A 136 8.76 0.44 -9.12
CA GLU A 136 9.85 -0.51 -8.86
C GLU A 136 9.52 -1.91 -9.42
N TRP A 137 8.24 -2.28 -9.45
CA TRP A 137 7.75 -3.51 -10.04
C TRP A 137 8.10 -3.62 -11.52
N TRP A 138 7.77 -2.61 -12.31
CA TRP A 138 8.06 -2.60 -13.74
C TRP A 138 9.56 -2.52 -14.02
N LYS A 139 10.32 -1.71 -13.24
CA LYS A 139 11.79 -1.71 -13.31
C LYS A 139 12.38 -3.10 -13.07
N TYR A 140 11.91 -3.80 -12.05
CA TYR A 140 12.36 -5.15 -11.73
C TYR A 140 12.03 -6.13 -12.86
N GLN A 141 10.79 -6.09 -13.36
CA GLN A 141 10.35 -6.98 -14.44
C GLN A 141 11.11 -6.75 -15.76
N HIS A 142 11.51 -5.52 -16.08
CA HIS A 142 12.36 -5.25 -17.24
C HIS A 142 13.79 -5.76 -17.05
N ALA A 143 14.34 -5.64 -15.83
CA ALA A 143 15.67 -6.13 -15.51
C ALA A 143 15.74 -7.67 -15.42
N HIS A 144 14.62 -8.30 -15.06
CA HIS A 144 14.49 -9.73 -14.82
C HIS A 144 13.26 -10.31 -15.57
N PRO A 145 13.27 -10.34 -16.92
CA PRO A 145 12.13 -10.81 -17.70
C PRO A 145 11.79 -12.29 -17.48
N GLU A 146 12.72 -13.07 -16.93
CA GLU A 146 12.53 -14.46 -16.50
C GLU A 146 11.77 -14.60 -15.18
N ALA A 147 11.70 -13.54 -14.38
CA ALA A 147 11.04 -13.55 -13.08
C ALA A 147 9.52 -13.47 -13.24
N GLU A 148 8.80 -14.40 -12.60
CA GLU A 148 7.35 -14.33 -12.53
C GLU A 148 6.91 -13.48 -11.34
N MET A 149 6.54 -12.24 -11.64
CA MET A 149 6.09 -11.26 -10.63
C MET A 149 4.61 -11.42 -10.27
N TYR A 150 3.81 -12.06 -11.14
CA TYR A 150 2.36 -12.17 -10.96
C TYR A 150 1.95 -13.58 -10.54
N ALA A 151 0.83 -13.66 -9.83
CA ALA A 151 0.08 -14.90 -9.72
C ALA A 151 -0.48 -15.31 -11.10
N PRO A 152 -0.98 -16.55 -11.26
CA PRO A 152 -1.51 -17.04 -12.54
C PRO A 152 -2.66 -16.20 -13.13
N ASP A 153 -3.35 -15.40 -12.32
CA ASP A 153 -4.40 -14.49 -12.78
C ASP A 153 -3.88 -13.21 -13.46
N GLY A 154 -2.56 -12.96 -13.42
CA GLY A 154 -1.96 -11.77 -14.02
C GLY A 154 -2.29 -10.46 -13.32
N ALA A 155 -2.91 -10.48 -12.14
CA ALA A 155 -3.28 -9.30 -11.38
C ALA A 155 -2.61 -9.27 -10.00
N HIS A 156 -2.74 -10.35 -9.24
CA HIS A 156 -2.16 -10.42 -7.90
C HIS A 156 -0.66 -10.68 -7.95
N ALA A 157 0.02 -10.37 -6.85
CA ALA A 157 1.45 -10.64 -6.72
C ALA A 157 1.74 -12.14 -6.58
N SER A 158 2.81 -12.59 -7.24
CA SER A 158 3.50 -13.82 -6.87
C SER A 158 4.21 -13.64 -5.52
N PRO A 159 4.73 -14.71 -4.89
CA PRO A 159 5.55 -14.57 -3.69
C PRO A 159 6.75 -13.61 -3.88
N LEU A 160 7.40 -13.63 -5.06
CA LEU A 160 8.48 -12.71 -5.39
C LEU A 160 7.97 -11.26 -5.51
N GLY A 161 6.82 -11.07 -6.15
CA GLY A 161 6.18 -9.75 -6.23
C GLY A 161 5.84 -9.17 -4.85
N SER A 162 5.32 -9.98 -3.94
CA SER A 162 5.04 -9.56 -2.56
C SER A 162 6.31 -9.24 -1.77
N GLN A 163 7.42 -9.94 -2.01
CA GLN A 163 8.72 -9.60 -1.42
C GLN A 163 9.19 -8.22 -1.89
N LEU A 164 9.14 -7.94 -3.19
CA LEU A 164 9.50 -6.62 -3.73
C LEU A 164 8.60 -5.52 -3.15
N ALA A 165 7.28 -5.76 -3.09
CA ALA A 165 6.33 -4.80 -2.51
C ALA A 165 6.67 -4.49 -1.05
N ALA A 166 6.92 -5.52 -0.25
CA ALA A 166 7.31 -5.36 1.16
C ALA A 166 8.63 -4.59 1.30
N GLU A 167 9.63 -4.90 0.46
CA GLU A 167 10.94 -4.24 0.49
C GLU A 167 10.81 -2.74 0.19
N VAL A 168 10.04 -2.38 -0.85
CA VAL A 168 9.82 -0.98 -1.22
C VAL A 168 9.06 -0.23 -0.12
N ILE A 169 8.00 -0.81 0.44
CA ILE A 169 7.25 -0.21 1.56
C ILE A 169 8.15 -0.01 2.78
N TRP A 170 8.94 -1.03 3.14
CA TRP A 170 9.86 -0.93 4.27
C TRP A 170 10.94 0.14 4.06
N LYS A 171 11.58 0.17 2.88
CA LYS A 171 12.56 1.21 2.53
C LYS A 171 11.97 2.61 2.63
N THR A 172 10.72 2.81 2.17
CA THR A 172 10.02 4.08 2.29
C THR A 172 9.81 4.49 3.74
N ILE A 173 9.36 3.57 4.61
CA ILE A 173 9.13 3.84 6.03
C ILE A 173 10.45 4.14 6.74
N ARG A 174 11.48 3.32 6.53
CA ARG A 174 12.80 3.47 7.16
C ARG A 174 13.49 4.78 6.78
N ALA A 175 13.33 5.27 5.54
CA ALA A 175 13.92 6.53 5.11
C ALA A 175 13.31 7.77 5.81
N ASN A 176 12.19 7.61 6.51
CA ASN A 176 11.55 8.65 7.30
C ASN A 176 11.93 8.61 8.79
N SER A 177 12.42 7.46 9.27
CA SER A 177 12.77 7.22 10.69
C SER A 177 14.08 7.88 11.12
#